data_AF-Q0IAS1-F1
#
_entry.id   AF-Q0IAS1-F1
#
_cell.length_a   1.000
_cell.length_b   1.000
_cell.length_c   1.000
_cell.angle_alpha   90.00
_cell.angle_beta   90.00
_cell.angle_gamma   90.00
#
_symmetry.space_group_name_H-M   'P 1'
#
loop_
_entity.id
_entity.type
_entity.pdbx_description
1 polymer ?
#
loop_
_entity_poly.entity_id
_entity_poly.type
_entity_poly.pdbx_seq_one_letter_code
_entity_poly.pdbx_strand_id
1 'polypeptide(L)'
;MASKEEIRAVFADPQIGGMEVLYQCIGELLKDGAEFENAYSLIIAAGDTPANTWIRFCVQCATRFDDPPEESEFLAVLEEFCRQQVGS
;
A
#
# COMPACT_ATOMS: atom_id res chain seq x y z
N MET A 1 7.14 6.59 16.77
CA MET A 1 6.82 6.08 15.44
C MET A 1 5.67 5.12 15.58
N ALA A 2 4.67 5.22 14.71
CA ALA A 2 3.53 4.32 14.74
C ALA A 2 4.01 2.85 14.65
N SER A 3 3.44 2.01 15.50
CA SER A 3 3.75 0.59 15.57
C SER A 3 3.21 -0.13 14.33
N LYS A 4 3.83 -1.25 13.96
CA LYS A 4 3.38 -2.06 12.81
C LYS A 4 1.89 -2.47 12.88
N GLU A 5 1.37 -2.70 14.08
CA GLU A 5 -0.05 -2.99 14.31
C GLU A 5 -0.95 -1.78 14.03
N GLU A 6 -0.51 -0.57 14.37
CA GLU A 6 -1.23 0.67 14.09
C GLU A 6 -1.26 0.94 12.58
N ILE A 7 -0.14 0.67 11.89
CA ILE A 7 -0.06 0.74 10.42
C ILE A 7 -1.06 -0.25 9.81
N ARG A 8 -1.06 -1.53 10.23
CA ARG A 8 -2.01 -2.53 9.73
C ARG A 8 -3.47 -2.13 9.94
N ALA A 9 -3.80 -1.51 11.07
CA ALA A 9 -5.15 -1.05 11.33
C ALA A 9 -5.61 0.00 10.30
N VAL A 10 -4.71 0.89 9.89
CA VAL A 10 -5.00 1.91 8.85
C VAL A 10 -5.14 1.28 7.46
N PHE A 11 -4.37 0.24 7.13
CA PHE A 11 -4.54 -0.49 5.87
C PHE A 11 -5.80 -1.37 5.84
N ALA A 12 -6.21 -1.91 6.99
CA ALA A 12 -7.43 -2.70 7.15
C ALA A 12 -8.70 -1.84 7.03
N ASP A 13 -8.65 -0.60 7.52
CA ASP A 13 -9.71 0.40 7.35
C ASP A 13 -9.15 1.67 6.71
N PRO A 14 -8.95 1.67 5.37
CA PRO A 14 -8.28 2.78 4.69
C PRO A 14 -9.12 4.04 4.63
N GLN A 15 -10.45 3.94 4.84
CA GLN A 15 -11.40 5.06 4.78
C GLN A 15 -11.35 5.86 3.46
N ILE A 16 -10.81 5.24 2.41
CA ILE A 16 -10.78 5.73 1.03
C ILE A 16 -11.04 4.54 0.10
N GLY A 17 -11.87 4.77 -0.92
CA GLY A 17 -12.16 3.75 -1.94
C GLY A 17 -11.02 3.59 -2.94
N GLY A 18 -10.84 2.37 -3.44
CA GLY A 18 -9.87 2.06 -4.51
C GLY A 18 -8.53 1.50 -4.06
N MET A 19 -8.29 1.36 -2.75
CA MET A 19 -7.09 0.69 -2.23
C MET A 19 -7.05 -0.79 -2.63
N GLU A 20 -8.21 -1.45 -2.73
CA GLU A 20 -8.31 -2.83 -3.24
C GLU A 20 -7.73 -2.98 -4.65
N VAL A 21 -7.97 -2.00 -5.52
CA VAL A 21 -7.42 -2.00 -6.89
C VAL A 21 -5.89 -1.83 -6.86
N LEU A 22 -5.37 -0.98 -5.98
CA LEU A 22 -3.92 -0.84 -5.78
C LEU A 22 -3.30 -2.18 -5.34
N TYR A 23 -3.90 -2.83 -4.34
CA TYR A 23 -3.41 -4.12 -3.84
C TYR A 23 -3.45 -5.20 -4.91
N GLN A 24 -4.51 -5.22 -5.74
CA GLN A 24 -4.63 -6.15 -6.85
C GLN A 24 -3.56 -5.91 -7.92
N CYS A 25 -3.39 -4.67 -8.40
CA CYS A 25 -2.41 -4.38 -9.44
C CYS A 25 -0.97 -4.71 -9.01
N ILE A 26 -0.60 -4.38 -7.77
CA ILE A 26 0.72 -4.77 -7.24
C ILE A 26 0.78 -6.28 -7.04
N GLY A 27 -0.28 -6.90 -6.50
CA GLY A 27 -0.39 -8.34 -6.30
C GLY A 27 -0.21 -9.14 -7.60
N GLU A 28 -0.82 -8.72 -8.71
CA GLU A 28 -0.64 -9.39 -10.02
C GLU A 28 0.81 -9.39 -10.47
N LEU A 29 1.52 -8.25 -10.33
CA LEU A 29 2.95 -8.17 -10.65
C LEU A 29 3.79 -9.08 -9.74
N LEU A 30 3.46 -9.15 -8.44
CA LEU A 30 4.12 -10.07 -7.50
C LEU A 30 3.88 -11.54 -7.88
N LYS A 31 2.66 -11.88 -8.34
CA LYS A 31 2.30 -13.23 -8.81
C LYS A 31 3.11 -13.64 -10.03
N ASP A 32 3.39 -12.69 -10.92
CA ASP A 32 4.24 -12.89 -12.10
C ASP A 32 5.74 -12.93 -11.76
N GLY A 33 6.10 -12.85 -10.47
CA GLY A 33 7.46 -13.00 -9.96
C GLY A 33 8.24 -11.68 -9.87
N ALA A 34 7.59 -10.53 -10.03
CA ALA A 34 8.24 -9.24 -9.80
C ALA A 34 8.56 -9.05 -8.31
N GLU A 35 9.69 -8.39 -8.03
CA GLU A 35 9.99 -7.91 -6.69
C GLU A 35 9.06 -6.74 -6.33
N PHE A 36 8.72 -6.61 -5.04
CA PHE A 36 7.78 -5.59 -4.57
C PHE A 36 8.20 -4.17 -4.93
N GLU A 37 9.48 -3.82 -4.77
CA GLU A 37 9.98 -2.49 -5.10
C GLU A 37 9.78 -2.15 -6.59
N ASN A 38 9.96 -3.13 -7.47
CA ASN A 38 9.74 -2.96 -8.91
C ASN A 38 8.24 -2.85 -9.22
N ALA A 39 7.41 -3.75 -8.67
CA ALA A 39 5.96 -3.71 -8.84
C ALA A 39 5.35 -2.38 -8.37
N TYR A 40 5.74 -1.93 -7.18
CA TYR A 40 5.36 -0.64 -6.63
C TYR A 40 5.78 0.51 -7.56
N SER A 41 7.05 0.55 -7.97
CA SER A 41 7.58 1.61 -8.83
C SER A 41 6.84 1.69 -10.17
N LEU A 42 6.49 0.56 -10.78
CA LEU A 42 5.72 0.52 -12.03
C LEU A 42 4.33 1.13 -11.86
N ILE A 43 3.61 0.77 -10.80
CA ILE A 43 2.27 1.28 -10.54
C ILE A 43 2.30 2.77 -10.25
N ILE A 44 3.28 3.26 -9.47
CA ILE A 44 3.40 4.69 -9.18
C ILE A 44 3.81 5.48 -10.42
N ALA A 45 4.75 4.96 -11.23
CA ALA A 45 5.21 5.62 -12.45
C ALA A 45 4.13 5.72 -13.54
N ALA A 46 3.20 4.75 -13.60
CA ALA A 46 2.07 4.80 -14.50
C ALA A 46 1.17 6.03 -14.24
N GLY A 47 1.09 6.50 -12.99
CA GLY A 47 0.35 7.73 -12.64
C GLY A 47 -1.17 7.63 -12.81
N ASP A 48 -1.69 6.42 -13.02
CA ASP A 48 -3.11 6.13 -13.24
C ASP A 48 -3.92 6.13 -11.92
N THR A 49 -5.18 5.71 -12.00
CA THR A 49 -6.10 5.64 -10.85
C THR A 49 -5.51 4.98 -9.60
N PRO A 50 -4.80 3.83 -9.66
CA PRO A 50 -4.21 3.20 -8.47
C PRO A 50 -3.14 4.08 -7.80
N ALA A 51 -2.28 4.73 -8.59
CA ALA A 51 -1.25 5.65 -8.09
C ALA A 51 -1.87 6.88 -7.42
N ASN A 52 -2.92 7.45 -8.02
CA ASN A 52 -3.63 8.58 -7.44
C ASN A 52 -4.34 8.21 -6.13
N THR A 53 -4.93 7.01 -6.05
CA THR A 53 -5.52 6.51 -4.81
C THR A 53 -4.46 6.31 -3.73
N TRP A 54 -3.29 5.76 -4.08
CA TRP A 54 -2.16 5.63 -3.16
C TRP A 54 -1.71 6.99 -2.60
N ILE A 55 -1.54 7.99 -3.46
CA ILE A 55 -1.13 9.34 -3.03
C ILE A 55 -2.15 9.92 -2.03
N ARG A 56 -3.44 9.79 -2.32
CA ARG A 56 -4.51 10.27 -1.42
C ARG A 56 -4.50 9.53 -0.09
N PHE A 57 -4.30 8.21 -0.12
CA PHE A 57 -4.17 7.41 1.07
C PHE A 57 -2.97 7.84 1.91
N CYS A 58 -1.78 8.02 1.33
CA CYS A 58 -0.59 8.51 2.05
C CYS A 58 -0.83 9.87 2.72
N VAL A 59 -1.47 10.81 2.01
CA VAL A 59 -1.81 12.13 2.57
C VAL A 59 -2.80 12.01 3.73
N GLN A 60 -3.81 11.15 3.61
CA GLN A 60 -4.76 10.90 4.68
C GLN A 60 -4.09 10.22 5.88
N CYS A 61 -3.23 9.24 5.65
CA CYS A 61 -2.49 8.54 6.70
C CYS A 61 -1.59 9.48 7.49
N ALA A 62 -0.97 10.46 6.85
CA ALA A 62 -0.16 11.48 7.54
C ALA A 62 -0.97 12.28 8.58
N THR A 63 -2.29 12.36 8.45
CA THR A 63 -3.17 13.01 9.44
C THR A 63 -3.70 12.06 10.52
N ARG A 64 -3.51 10.74 10.37
CA ARG A 64 -4.02 9.71 11.30
C ARG A 64 -2.99 9.28 12.35
N PHE A 65 -1.73 9.62 12.17
CA PHE A 65 -0.67 9.32 13.12
C PHE A 65 -0.16 10.61 13.77
N ASP A 66 -0.13 10.64 15.11
CA ASP A 66 0.55 11.70 15.86
C ASP A 66 2.06 11.70 15.58
N ASP A 67 2.65 10.52 15.38
CA ASP A 67 4.03 10.33 14.95
C ASP A 67 4.07 9.40 13.73
N PRO A 68 4.44 9.90 12.54
CA PRO A 68 4.33 9.14 11.30
C PRO A 68 5.20 7.87 11.34
N PRO A 69 4.75 6.78 10.69
CA PRO A 69 5.54 5.57 10.58
C PRO A 69 6.78 5.79 9.70
N GLU A 70 7.78 4.93 9.89
CA GLU A 70 8.88 4.83 8.93
C GLU A 70 8.35 4.35 7.57
N GLU A 71 8.90 4.91 6.48
CA GLU A 71 8.50 4.55 5.13
C GLU A 71 8.67 3.05 4.87
N SER A 72 9.77 2.45 5.33
CA SER A 72 10.05 1.02 5.19
C SER A 72 9.00 0.14 5.88
N GLU A 73 8.58 0.49 7.11
CA GLU A 73 7.52 -0.24 7.83
C GLU A 73 6.15 -0.05 7.17
N PHE A 74 5.88 1.16 6.66
CA PHE A 74 4.65 1.45 5.94
C PHE A 74 4.54 0.67 4.62
N LEU A 75 5.62 0.62 3.86
CA LEU A 75 5.73 -0.15 2.62
C LEU A 75 5.72 -1.67 2.88
N ALA A 76 6.34 -2.13 3.98
CA ALA A 76 6.27 -3.54 4.37
C ALA A 76 4.83 -4.00 4.65
N VAL A 77 4.02 -3.14 5.28
CA VAL A 77 2.59 -3.44 5.47
C VAL A 77 1.82 -3.39 4.15
N LEU A 78 2.10 -2.44 3.25
CA LEU A 78 1.52 -2.45 1.90
C LEU A 78 1.83 -3.79 1.20
N GLU A 79 3.08 -4.25 1.24
CA GLU A 79 3.50 -5.52 0.66
C GLU A 79 2.73 -6.71 1.26
N GLU A 80 2.54 -6.74 2.59
CA GLU A 80 1.73 -7.76 3.26
C GLU A 80 0.31 -7.84 2.67
N PHE A 81 -0.35 -6.70 2.47
CA PHE A 81 -1.70 -6.63 1.92
C PHE A 81 -1.75 -7.01 0.42
N CYS A 82 -0.74 -6.61 -0.37
CA CYS A 82 -0.64 -7.00 -1.78
C CYS A 82 -0.41 -8.51 -1.92
N ARG A 83 0.43 -9.11 -1.08
CA ARG A 83 0.69 -10.56 -1.09
C ARG A 83 -0.54 -11.39 -0.70
N GLN A 84 -1.41 -10.87 0.16
CA GLN A 84 -2.69 -11.53 0.49
C GLN A 84 -3.60 -11.68 -0.73
N GLN A 85 -3.53 -10.79 -1.72
CA GLN A 85 -4.30 -10.90 -2.98
C GLN A 85 -3.84 -12.07 -3.86
N VAL A 86 -2.59 -12.51 -3.69
CA VAL A 86 -1.96 -13.56 -4.50
C VAL A 86 -2.11 -14.95 -3.88
N GLY A 87 -2.38 -15.00 -2.57
CA GLY A 87 -2.38 -16.22 -1.76
C GLY A 87 -3.74 -16.89 -1.51
N SER A 88 -4.72 -16.76 -2.42
CA SER A 88 -5.98 -17.53 -2.40
C SER A 88 -6.05 -18.58 -3.50
#